data_AF-A0A2R4MEK5-F1
#
_entry.id   AF-A0A2R4MEK5-F1
#
_cell.length_a   1.000
_cell.length_b   1.000
_cell.length_c   1.000
_cell.angle_alpha   90.00
_cell.angle_beta   90.00
_cell.angle_gamma   90.00
#
_symmetry.space_group_name_H-M   'P 1'
#
loop_
_entity.id
_entity.type
_entity.pdbx_description
1 polymer ?
#
loop_
_entity_poly.entity_id
_entity_poly.type
_entity_poly.pdbx_seq_one_letter_code
_entity_poly.pdbx_strand_id
1 'polypeptide(L)'
;MTMGQCPFKQTNEVQFCPLYLAAHYPGYGCDGGRLGESLCAVDTNDIDYADELGRFKAAYPREVALLEWERSKRELKAQRDRNMRLNGVH
;
A
#
# COMPACT_ATOMS: atom_id res chain seq x y z
N MET A 1 3.29 -2.85 -18.33
CA MET A 1 2.94 -2.34 -16.98
C MET A 1 2.20 -1.05 -17.21
N THR A 2 0.90 -1.01 -16.91
CA THR A 2 0.06 0.18 -17.10
C THR A 2 0.58 1.31 -16.20
N MET A 3 1.03 2.40 -16.81
CA MET A 3 1.47 3.61 -16.11
C MET A 3 0.34 4.11 -15.21
N GLY A 4 0.66 4.51 -13.97
CA GLY A 4 -0.27 5.22 -13.08
C GLY A 4 -1.34 4.39 -12.35
N GLN A 5 -1.26 3.06 -12.25
CA GLN A 5 -2.23 2.27 -11.46
C GLN A 5 -1.72 1.91 -10.05
N CYS A 6 -2.49 2.27 -9.03
CA CYS A 6 -2.22 1.88 -7.64
C CYS A 6 -2.54 0.38 -7.43
N PRO A 7 -1.57 -0.45 -7.00
CA PRO A 7 -1.80 -1.88 -6.79
C PRO A 7 -2.70 -2.20 -5.60
N PHE A 8 -2.97 -1.21 -4.73
CA PHE A 8 -3.76 -1.37 -3.51
C PHE A 8 -5.20 -0.87 -3.64
N LYS A 9 -5.59 -0.31 -4.79
CA LYS A 9 -6.91 0.30 -5.01
C LYS A 9 -8.08 -0.65 -4.77
N GLN A 10 -7.97 -1.89 -5.26
CA GLN A 10 -9.06 -2.87 -5.27
C GLN A 10 -8.78 -4.07 -4.36
N THR A 11 -7.77 -3.96 -3.49
CA THR A 11 -7.39 -5.03 -2.59
C THR A 11 -7.86 -4.70 -1.18
N ASN A 12 -8.20 -5.73 -0.41
CA ASN A 12 -8.34 -5.62 1.05
C ASN A 12 -6.97 -5.42 1.75
N GLU A 13 -5.98 -4.90 1.00
CA GLU A 13 -4.61 -4.65 1.41
C GLU A 13 -4.28 -3.16 1.48
N VAL A 14 -5.29 -2.27 1.43
CA VAL A 14 -5.09 -0.80 1.49
C VAL A 14 -4.29 -0.36 2.72
N GLN A 15 -4.39 -1.07 3.84
CA GLN A 15 -3.56 -0.83 5.03
C GLN A 15 -2.05 -1.00 4.81
N PHE A 16 -1.65 -1.68 3.73
CA PHE A 16 -0.25 -1.86 3.32
C PHE A 16 0.14 -0.95 2.16
N CYS A 17 -0.73 -0.03 1.74
CA CYS A 17 -0.40 0.97 0.73
C CYS A 17 0.57 2.01 1.31
N PRO A 18 1.79 2.15 0.77
CA PRO A 18 2.74 3.15 1.24
C PRO A 18 2.22 4.58 1.13
N LEU A 19 1.47 4.92 0.07
CA LEU A 19 0.91 6.26 -0.09
C LEU A 19 -0.31 6.54 0.79
N TYR A 20 -1.00 5.51 1.28
CA TYR A 20 -2.02 5.65 2.31
C TYR A 20 -1.35 5.95 3.66
N LEU A 21 -0.29 5.22 4.01
CA LEU A 21 0.52 5.51 5.20
C LEU A 21 1.17 6.90 5.12
N ALA A 22 1.69 7.25 3.94
CA ALA A 22 2.37 8.52 3.69
C ALA A 22 1.46 9.74 3.91
N ALA A 23 0.13 9.59 3.84
CA ALA A 23 -0.81 10.68 4.15
C ALA A 23 -0.69 11.19 5.60
N HIS A 24 -0.07 10.43 6.49
CA HIS A 24 0.28 10.88 7.85
C HIS A 24 1.58 11.70 7.92
N TYR A 25 2.28 11.89 6.80
CA TYR A 25 3.53 12.61 6.68
C TYR A 25 3.32 13.90 5.86
N PRO A 26 3.75 15.07 6.37
CA PRO A 26 3.54 16.33 5.66
C PRO A 26 4.15 16.32 4.26
N GLY A 27 3.33 16.62 3.25
CA GLY A 27 3.76 16.74 1.85
C GLY A 27 3.90 15.41 1.10
N TYR A 28 3.41 14.30 1.67
CA TYR A 28 3.37 12.99 1.00
C TYR A 28 1.98 12.37 1.13
N GLY A 29 1.64 11.48 0.21
CA GLY A 29 0.42 10.68 0.28
C GLY A 29 -0.39 10.70 -1.01
N CYS A 30 -1.55 10.07 -0.97
CA CYS A 30 -2.50 10.06 -2.10
C CYS A 30 -3.61 11.11 -1.98
N ASP A 31 -3.36 12.22 -1.27
CA ASP A 31 -4.34 13.31 -1.17
C ASP A 31 -4.12 14.35 -2.27
N GLY A 32 -4.96 14.30 -3.30
CA GLY A 32 -5.07 15.35 -4.32
C GLY A 32 -6.03 16.48 -3.93
N GLY A 33 -6.46 16.56 -2.67
CA GLY A 33 -7.50 17.47 -2.18
C GLY A 33 -8.94 16.94 -2.35
N ARG A 34 -9.09 15.66 -2.71
CA ARG A 34 -10.39 15.01 -2.97
C ARG A 34 -10.67 13.80 -2.05
N LEU A 35 -9.92 13.63 -0.96
CA LEU A 35 -10.16 12.56 0.01
C LEU A 35 -11.61 12.51 0.54
N GLY A 36 -12.30 13.65 0.59
CA GLY A 36 -13.73 13.74 0.99
C GLY A 36 -14.69 13.00 0.06
N GLU A 37 -14.29 12.71 -1.18
CA GLU A 37 -15.09 11.99 -2.18
C GLU A 37 -14.84 10.47 -2.15
N SER A 38 -14.01 9.97 -1.22
CA SER A 38 -13.60 8.56 -1.14
C SER A 38 -12.93 8.03 -2.41
N LEU A 39 -12.39 8.92 -3.25
CA LEU A 39 -11.66 8.58 -4.46
C LEU A 39 -10.16 8.57 -4.16
N CYS A 40 -9.46 7.53 -4.62
CA CYS A 40 -8.00 7.50 -4.58
C CYS A 40 -7.47 8.52 -5.60
N ALA A 41 -6.55 9.41 -5.22
CA ALA A 41 -6.03 10.43 -6.15
C ALA A 41 -5.26 9.85 -7.36
N VAL A 42 -4.90 8.57 -7.31
CA VAL A 42 -4.37 7.83 -8.45
C VAL A 42 -5.45 7.59 -9.51
N ASP A 43 -6.72 7.57 -9.13
CA ASP A 43 -7.86 7.40 -10.05
C ASP A 43 -8.26 8.67 -10.79
N THR A 44 -7.94 9.82 -10.20
CA THR A 44 -8.24 11.12 -10.80
C THR A 44 -7.13 11.59 -11.74
N ASN A 45 -6.07 10.78 -11.94
CA ASN A 45 -4.83 11.13 -12.66
C ASN A 45 -4.13 12.39 -12.13
N ASP A 46 -4.43 12.82 -10.91
CA ASP A 46 -3.79 14.00 -10.31
C ASP A 46 -2.39 13.68 -9.79
N ILE A 47 -2.06 12.38 -9.62
CA ILE A 47 -0.79 11.91 -9.05
C ILE A 47 -0.33 10.63 -9.76
N ASP A 48 0.96 10.56 -10.12
CA ASP A 48 1.60 9.30 -10.50
C ASP A 48 2.05 8.55 -9.24
N TYR A 49 1.45 7.38 -9.01
CA TYR A 49 1.76 6.52 -7.87
C TYR A 49 3.26 6.16 -7.78
N ALA A 50 3.92 5.89 -8.91
CA ALA A 50 5.31 5.46 -8.93
C ALA A 50 6.25 6.61 -8.53
N ASP A 51 5.98 7.81 -9.05
CA ASP A 51 6.77 9.00 -8.73
C ASP A 51 6.60 9.38 -7.27
N GLU A 52 5.36 9.42 -6.78
CA GLU A 52 5.08 9.79 -5.39
C GLU A 52 5.61 8.75 -4.40
N LEU A 53 5.52 7.46 -4.75
CA LEU A 53 6.17 6.40 -3.99
C LEU A 53 7.70 6.56 -3.99
N GLY A 54 8.30 6.93 -5.12
CA GLY A 54 9.73 7.21 -5.23
C GLY A 54 10.16 8.34 -4.30
N ARG A 55 9.40 9.44 -4.27
CA ARG A 55 9.62 10.58 -3.37
C ARG A 55 9.49 10.19 -1.91
N PHE A 56 8.43 9.47 -1.55
CA PHE A 56 8.23 9.00 -0.18
C PHE A 56 9.31 8.02 0.26
N LYS A 57 9.71 7.08 -0.61
CA LYS A 57 10.79 6.12 -0.32
C LYS A 57 12.15 6.80 -0.15
N ALA A 58 12.42 7.88 -0.88
CA ALA A 58 13.64 8.66 -0.71
C ALA A 58 13.68 9.42 0.61
N ALA A 59 12.53 9.96 1.05
CA ALA A 59 12.42 10.71 2.30
C ALA A 59 12.34 9.81 3.55
N TYR A 60 11.63 8.68 3.43
CA TYR A 60 11.26 7.78 4.53
C TYR A 60 11.50 6.31 4.16
N PRO A 61 12.75 5.90 3.88
CA PRO A 61 13.05 4.55 3.41
C PRO A 61 12.73 3.48 4.46
N ARG A 62 12.83 3.81 5.75
CA ARG A 62 12.58 2.87 6.85
C ARG A 62 11.10 2.54 6.98
N GLU A 63 10.25 3.53 6.80
CA GLU A 63 8.79 3.45 6.89
C GLU A 63 8.25 2.53 5.79
N VAL A 64 8.74 2.71 4.56
CA VAL A 64 8.41 1.82 3.44
C VAL A 64 8.89 0.39 3.71
N ALA A 65 10.13 0.22 4.19
CA ALA A 65 10.67 -1.10 4.49
C ALA A 65 9.91 -1.83 5.61
N LEU A 66 9.47 -1.10 6.65
CA LEU A 66 8.65 -1.64 7.73
C LEU A 66 7.29 -2.11 7.21
N LEU A 67 6.64 -1.31 6.37
CA LEU A 67 5.35 -1.65 5.79
C LEU A 67 5.45 -2.91 4.90
N GLU A 68 6.48 -3.00 4.06
CA GLU A 68 6.78 -4.19 3.23
C GLU A 68 7.04 -5.43 4.09
N TRP A 69 7.77 -5.27 5.20
CA TRP A 69 8.04 -6.35 6.14
C TRP A 69 6.77 -6.85 6.85
N GLU A 70 5.90 -5.94 7.30
CA GLU A 70 4.63 -6.30 7.94
C GLU A 70 3.69 -7.03 6.97
N ARG A 71 3.62 -6.57 5.72
CA ARG A 71 2.87 -7.25 4.66
C ARG A 71 3.38 -8.67 4.45
N SER A 72 4.69 -8.84 4.33
CA SER A 72 5.34 -10.14 4.17
C SER A 72 5.03 -11.10 5.33
N LYS A 73 5.06 -10.60 6.58
CA LYS A 73 4.70 -11.41 7.75
C LYS A 73 3.25 -11.89 7.71
N ARG A 74 2.32 -11.05 7.24
CA ARG A 74 0.90 -11.43 7.13
C ARG A 74 0.69 -12.46 6.03
N GLU A 75 1.34 -12.31 4.89
CA GLU A 75 1.32 -13.29 3.80
C GLU A 75 1.87 -14.65 4.26
N LEU A 76 2.99 -14.66 4.99
CA LEU A 76 3.58 -15.87 5.56
C LEU A 76 2.65 -16.54 6.58
N LYS A 77 2.02 -15.76 7.46
CA LYS A 77 1.02 -16.29 8.40
C LYS A 77 -0.16 -16.91 7.65
N ALA A 78 -0.71 -16.22 6.66
CA ALA A 78 -1.82 -16.72 5.86
C ALA A 78 -1.44 -18.00 5.09
N GLN A 79 -0.22 -18.08 4.57
CA GLN A 79 0.30 -19.29 3.94
C GLN A 79 0.42 -20.44 4.94
N ARG A 80 0.96 -20.19 6.13
CA ARG A 80 1.03 -21.18 7.20
C ARG A 80 -0.35 -21.70 7.58
N ASP A 81 -1.33 -20.81 7.77
CA ASP A 81 -2.69 -21.19 8.15
C ASP A 81 -3.36 -22.05 7.05
N ARG A 82 -3.13 -21.72 5.77
CA ARG A 82 -3.55 -22.57 4.64
C ARG A 82 -2.90 -23.96 4.69
N ASN A 83 -1.59 -24.03 4.94
CA ASN A 83 -0.87 -25.30 5.03
C ASN A 83 -1.36 -26.16 6.21
N MET A 84 -1.62 -25.55 7.37
CA MET A 84 -2.18 -26.25 8.53
C MET A 84 -3.55 -26.84 8.21
N ARG A 85 -4.42 -26.06 7.57
CA ARG A 85 -5.75 -26.51 7.12
C ARG A 85 -5.67 -27.65 6.10
N LEU A 86 -4.76 -27.58 5.13
CA LEU A 86 -4.58 -28.63 4.12
C LEU A 86 -4.05 -29.94 4.72
N ASN A 87 -3.20 -29.84 5.75
CA ASN A 87 -2.66 -31.01 6.46
C ASN A 87 -3.59 -31.52 7.57
N GLY A 88 -4.77 -30.93 7.75
CA GLY A 88 -5.73 -31.32 8.78
C GLY A 88 -5.24 -31.07 10.21
N VAL A 89 -4.22 -30.23 10.41
CA VAL A 89 -3.70 -29.86 11.73
C VAL A 89 -4.42 -28.58 12.16
N HIS A 90 -5.30 -28.68 13.16
CA HIS A 90 -6.12 -27.58 13.69
C HIS A 90 -5.87 -27.39 15.19
#